data_AF-A0A2P6S8K2-F1
#
_entry.id   AF-A0A2P6S8K2-F1
#
_cell.length_a   1.000
_cell.length_b   1.000
_cell.length_c   1.000
_cell.angle_alpha   90.00
_cell.angle_beta   90.00
_cell.angle_gamma   90.00
#
_symmetry.space_group_name_H-M   'P 1'
#
loop_
_entity.id
_entity.type
_entity.pdbx_description
1 polymer ?
#
loop_
_entity_poly.entity_id
_entity_poly.type
_entity_poly.pdbx_seq_one_letter_code
_entity_poly.pdbx_strand_id
1 'polypeptide(L)'
;MNFPAIIVPSIESGRYLEAFTSADANRLVFKLTDSDSLGDHDADRVYSELLRRVESFICEEAEDNGKDQAYRVVVILCIAVAALLAFTQSNLTGWEYYIIYAKILVMKMKDLLFEGSLSCAYGIRSLSWWLARVTFLHQRILDERSSSLFNLLHVFTSETLNHFGTLEKVTSYWGNDLRNGEGSTLVSVIHLEAGMMEYIYARVDSCRLHFESAEAAAGVKLSVTGVLGFRTIHQVEPKAQMVLLANTTSSKSGALCSSESPGPHRYNSIGRNDISKHPSESHEASDILLTPRLVENESESGVISDGIQVGGTAADPLSAIQQAVILAKCLLIEKSTRHDDMQRWEMAPYIEAIDS
;
A
#
# COMPACT_ATOMS: atom_id res chain seq x y z
N MET A 1 24.13 20.24 -3.79
CA MET A 1 24.26 18.81 -3.44
C MET A 1 22.90 18.16 -3.64
N ASN A 2 22.79 17.10 -4.45
CA ASN A 2 21.54 16.38 -4.77
C ASN A 2 21.14 15.39 -3.66
N PHE A 3 20.71 15.90 -2.52
CA PHE A 3 20.29 15.15 -1.35
C PHE A 3 19.08 14.19 -1.58
N PRO A 4 18.04 14.52 -2.37
CA PRO A 4 17.03 13.56 -2.83
C PRO A 4 17.61 12.37 -3.58
N ALA A 5 18.72 12.55 -4.32
CA ALA A 5 19.36 11.45 -5.04
C ALA A 5 20.03 10.43 -4.10
N ILE A 6 20.15 10.72 -2.80
CA ILE A 6 20.69 9.80 -1.78
C ILE A 6 19.55 9.19 -0.94
N ILE A 7 18.57 10.02 -0.57
CA ILE A 7 17.43 9.56 0.25
C ILE A 7 16.47 8.67 -0.54
N VAL A 8 16.08 9.08 -1.76
CA VAL A 8 15.06 8.35 -2.52
C VAL A 8 15.48 6.91 -2.81
N PRO A 9 16.70 6.61 -3.29
CA PRO A 9 17.14 5.23 -3.49
C PRO A 9 17.17 4.39 -2.19
N SER A 10 17.44 5.03 -1.06
CA SER A 10 17.43 4.35 0.25
C SER A 10 16.01 3.98 0.67
N ILE A 11 15.04 4.87 0.43
CA ILE A 11 13.61 4.59 0.63
C ILE A 11 13.15 3.47 -0.31
N GLU A 12 13.49 3.55 -1.60
CA GLU A 12 13.12 2.53 -2.60
C GLU A 12 13.71 1.15 -2.27
N SER A 13 14.90 1.12 -1.65
CA SER A 13 15.56 -0.11 -1.21
C SER A 13 15.06 -0.65 0.13
N GLY A 14 14.08 0.01 0.78
CA GLY A 14 13.57 -0.38 2.11
C GLY A 14 14.51 -0.07 3.28
N ARG A 15 15.54 0.76 3.08
CA ARG A 15 16.49 1.20 4.13
C ARG A 15 16.02 2.53 4.75
N TYR A 16 14.83 2.49 5.35
CA TYR A 16 14.15 3.69 5.85
C TYR A 16 14.87 4.34 7.03
N LEU A 17 15.42 3.54 7.95
CA LEU A 17 16.17 4.06 9.08
C LEU A 17 17.42 4.79 8.61
N GLU A 18 18.18 4.23 7.66
CA GLU A 18 19.35 4.89 7.08
C GLU A 18 19.00 6.19 6.37
N ALA A 19 17.87 6.23 5.64
CA ALA A 19 17.39 7.44 5.00
C ALA A 19 17.07 8.53 6.03
N PHE A 20 16.43 8.15 7.14
CA PHE A 20 16.05 9.05 8.24
C PHE A 20 17.25 9.52 9.07
N THR A 21 18.17 8.62 9.44
CA THR A 21 19.32 8.91 10.32
C THR A 21 20.60 9.26 9.55
N SER A 22 20.51 9.51 8.24
CA SER A 22 21.68 9.83 7.44
C SER A 22 22.41 11.04 8.03
N ALA A 23 23.75 10.97 8.07
CA ALA A 23 24.58 12.07 8.58
C ALA A 23 24.30 13.38 7.85
N ASP A 24 23.92 13.30 6.56
CA ASP A 24 23.50 14.44 5.77
C ASP A 24 22.12 14.99 6.18
N ALA A 25 21.13 14.17 6.54
CA ALA A 25 19.87 14.67 7.11
C ALA A 25 20.11 15.40 8.44
N ASN A 26 20.89 14.79 9.34
CA ASN A 26 21.20 15.36 10.64
C ASN A 26 22.01 16.65 10.54
N ARG A 27 22.96 16.73 9.59
CA ARG A 27 23.79 17.92 9.38
C ARG A 27 23.08 19.04 8.63
N LEU A 28 22.38 18.71 7.54
CA LEU A 28 21.79 19.70 6.63
C LEU A 28 20.46 20.24 7.15
N VAL A 29 19.60 19.35 7.64
CA VAL A 29 18.23 19.71 8.06
C VAL A 29 18.17 20.00 9.55
N PHE A 30 18.65 19.07 10.37
CA PHE A 30 18.48 19.15 11.82
C PHE A 30 19.61 19.90 12.52
N LYS A 31 20.69 20.25 11.81
CA LYS A 31 21.89 20.95 12.32
C LYS A 31 22.34 20.42 13.70
N LEU A 32 22.22 19.11 13.92
CA LEU A 32 22.60 18.47 15.18
C LEU A 32 24.13 18.41 15.26
N THR A 33 24.72 18.98 16.31
CA THR A 33 26.14 18.79 16.64
C THR A 33 26.31 17.64 17.64
N ASP A 34 27.46 16.97 17.65
CA ASP A 34 27.79 15.89 18.62
C ASP A 34 27.66 16.32 20.11
N SER A 35 27.52 17.62 20.37
CA SER A 35 27.30 18.23 21.69
C SER A 35 25.83 18.39 22.10
N ASP A 36 24.87 18.17 21.20
CA ASP A 36 23.44 18.20 21.53
C ASP A 36 23.09 16.89 22.26
N SER A 37 23.53 16.77 23.51
CA SER A 37 23.08 15.69 24.38
C SER A 37 21.58 15.84 24.61
N LEU A 38 20.78 15.04 23.92
CA LEU A 38 19.33 14.90 24.11
C LEU A 38 18.93 14.37 25.50
N GLY A 39 19.89 14.24 26.42
CA GLY A 39 19.67 13.79 27.79
C GLY A 39 19.29 14.96 28.68
N ASP A 40 18.09 14.89 29.26
CA ASP A 40 17.47 15.84 30.21
C ASP A 40 16.65 17.00 29.61
N HIS A 41 16.06 16.81 28.43
CA HIS A 41 15.20 17.83 27.81
C HIS A 41 13.72 17.42 27.78
N ASP A 42 12.85 18.36 28.16
CA ASP A 42 11.41 18.29 27.96
C ASP A 42 11.11 17.99 26.48
N ALA A 43 10.23 17.01 26.22
CA ALA A 43 9.88 16.58 24.88
C ALA A 43 9.34 17.73 24.03
N ASP A 44 8.58 18.64 24.64
CA ASP A 44 8.04 19.82 23.98
C ASP A 44 9.16 20.74 23.44
N ARG A 45 10.21 20.93 24.25
CA ARG A 45 11.39 21.71 23.84
C ARG A 45 12.14 21.03 22.69
N VAL A 46 12.28 19.70 22.73
CA VAL A 46 12.95 18.93 21.66
C VAL A 46 12.19 19.05 20.35
N TYR A 47 10.87 18.84 20.35
CA TYR A 47 10.06 18.93 19.14
C TYR A 47 9.93 20.36 18.62
N SER A 48 9.82 21.35 19.50
CA SER A 48 9.79 22.76 19.12
C SER A 48 11.09 23.21 18.46
N GLU A 49 12.24 22.80 19.01
CA GLU A 49 13.54 23.11 18.42
C GLU A 49 13.73 22.40 17.06
N LEU A 50 13.31 21.14 16.96
CA LEU A 50 13.29 20.41 15.69
C LEU A 50 12.48 21.17 14.62
N LEU A 51 11.24 21.56 14.95
CA LEU A 51 10.36 22.27 14.05
C LEU A 51 10.94 23.62 13.63
N ARG A 52 11.56 24.35 14.55
CA ARG A 52 12.24 25.62 14.29
C ARG A 52 13.40 25.45 13.30
N ARG A 53 14.19 24.37 13.44
CA ARG A 53 15.29 24.06 12.52
C ARG A 53 14.78 23.67 11.14
N VAL A 54 13.71 22.88 11.05
CA VAL A 54 13.05 22.51 9.79
C VAL A 54 12.49 23.74 9.08
N GLU A 55 11.80 24.61 9.81
CA GLU A 55 11.29 25.87 9.26
C GLU A 55 12.42 26.77 8.78
N SER A 56 13.47 26.93 9.58
CA SER A 56 14.67 27.67 9.17
C SER A 56 15.30 27.08 7.91
N PHE A 57 15.39 25.75 7.78
CA PHE A 57 15.93 25.10 6.59
C PHE A 57 15.05 25.37 5.37
N ILE A 58 13.72 25.26 5.49
CA ILE A 58 12.80 25.50 4.37
C ILE A 58 12.78 26.98 3.95
N CYS A 59 12.83 27.91 4.90
CA CYS A 59 12.65 29.35 4.67
C CYS A 59 13.97 30.13 4.47
N GLU A 60 15.14 29.50 4.65
CA GLU A 60 16.44 30.15 4.45
C GLU A 60 16.56 30.68 3.01
N GLU A 61 16.73 32.00 2.88
CA GLU A 61 16.67 32.74 1.62
C GLU A 61 17.65 32.14 0.60
N ALA A 62 17.10 31.56 -0.46
CA ALA A 62 17.90 31.01 -1.56
C ALA A 62 18.17 32.10 -2.60
N GLU A 63 19.41 32.15 -3.10
CA GLU A 63 19.81 33.06 -4.18
C GLU A 63 19.04 32.79 -5.50
N ASP A 64 18.43 31.60 -5.66
CA ASP A 64 17.71 31.15 -6.85
C ASP A 64 16.20 30.99 -6.63
N ASN A 65 15.45 32.00 -7.09
CA ASN A 65 14.02 32.07 -7.47
C ASN A 65 13.11 30.83 -7.22
N GLY A 66 12.96 30.38 -5.97
CA GLY A 66 11.95 29.42 -5.50
C GLY A 66 12.21 27.93 -5.78
N LYS A 67 13.10 27.56 -6.71
CA LYS A 67 13.43 26.16 -7.03
C LYS A 67 14.13 25.45 -5.87
N ASP A 68 15.03 26.14 -5.20
CA ASP A 68 15.74 25.60 -4.05
C ASP A 68 14.79 25.33 -2.87
N GLN A 69 13.79 26.21 -2.67
CA GLN A 69 12.78 26.02 -1.64
C GLN A 69 11.90 24.79 -1.89
N ALA A 70 11.42 24.60 -3.13
CA ALA A 70 10.61 23.42 -3.48
C ALA A 70 11.38 22.11 -3.22
N TYR A 71 12.65 22.11 -3.58
CA TYR A 71 13.56 21.02 -3.34
C TYR A 71 13.72 20.72 -1.84
N ARG A 72 13.90 21.74 -1.00
CA ARG A 72 13.98 21.58 0.46
C ARG A 72 12.69 21.01 1.05
N VAL A 73 11.52 21.43 0.55
CA VAL A 73 10.24 20.84 0.98
C VAL A 73 10.16 19.36 0.62
N VAL A 74 10.56 18.97 -0.61
CA VAL A 74 10.61 17.57 -1.03
C VAL A 74 11.54 16.75 -0.13
N VAL A 75 12.69 17.30 0.25
CA VAL A 75 13.62 16.66 1.19
C VAL A 75 12.95 16.36 2.53
N ILE A 76 12.27 17.34 3.14
CA ILE A 76 11.57 17.14 4.42
C ILE A 76 10.45 16.11 4.27
N LEU A 77 9.74 16.12 3.15
CA LEU A 77 8.74 15.11 2.84
C LEU A 77 9.36 13.71 2.77
N CYS A 78 10.48 13.53 2.06
CA CYS A 78 11.15 12.24 2.00
C CYS A 78 11.62 11.76 3.38
N ILE A 79 12.15 12.64 4.23
CA ILE A 79 12.53 12.29 5.61
C ILE A 79 11.31 11.85 6.42
N ALA A 80 10.20 12.58 6.32
CA ALA A 80 8.98 12.23 7.04
C ALA A 80 8.35 10.90 6.54
N VAL A 81 8.40 10.66 5.22
CA VAL A 81 7.99 9.39 4.62
C VAL A 81 8.90 8.25 5.10
N ALA A 82 10.22 8.45 5.15
CA ALA A 82 11.15 7.46 5.67
C ALA A 82 10.86 7.14 7.15
N ALA A 83 10.61 8.15 7.99
CA ALA A 83 10.23 7.94 9.39
C ALA A 83 8.93 7.12 9.52
N LEU A 84 7.91 7.45 8.73
CA LEU A 84 6.65 6.71 8.70
C LEU A 84 6.86 5.24 8.28
N LEU A 85 7.63 5.01 7.22
CA LEU A 85 7.89 3.67 6.70
C LEU A 85 8.77 2.83 7.65
N ALA A 86 9.77 3.44 8.29
CA ALA A 86 10.58 2.79 9.33
C ALA A 86 9.72 2.32 10.51
N PHE A 87 8.74 3.13 10.92
CA PHE A 87 7.78 2.75 11.96
C PHE A 87 6.91 1.56 11.52
N THR A 88 6.40 1.56 10.28
CA THR A 88 5.62 0.43 9.76
C THR A 88 6.44 -0.85 9.63
N GLN A 89 7.70 -0.76 9.17
CA GLN A 89 8.62 -1.89 9.03
C GLN A 89 8.96 -2.54 10.38
N SER A 90 8.95 -1.74 11.45
CA SER A 90 9.19 -2.20 12.83
C SER A 90 7.93 -2.80 13.47
N ASN A 91 6.99 -3.31 12.68
CA ASN A 91 5.73 -3.92 13.12
C ASN A 91 4.88 -3.04 14.06
N LEU A 92 4.96 -1.71 13.94
CA LEU A 92 4.31 -0.76 14.87
C LEU A 92 4.81 -0.88 16.32
N THR A 93 5.89 -1.64 16.54
CA THR A 93 6.63 -1.77 17.82
C THR A 93 7.92 -0.97 17.81
N GLY A 94 8.24 -0.33 16.68
CA GLY A 94 9.35 0.63 16.59
C GLY A 94 9.15 1.78 17.56
N TRP A 95 10.23 2.47 17.91
CA TRP A 95 10.18 3.56 18.87
C TRP A 95 9.08 4.56 18.51
N GLU A 96 8.19 4.85 19.47
CA GLU A 96 7.01 5.72 19.31
C GLU A 96 7.36 7.08 18.71
N TYR A 97 8.60 7.52 18.91
CA TYR A 97 9.12 8.74 18.33
C TYR A 97 9.01 8.78 16.79
N TYR A 98 9.18 7.69 16.04
CA TYR A 98 9.17 7.74 14.57
C TYR A 98 7.84 8.22 13.97
N ILE A 99 6.71 7.75 14.52
CA ILE A 99 5.40 8.21 14.05
C ILE A 99 5.14 9.66 14.48
N ILE A 100 5.61 10.06 15.66
CA ILE A 100 5.52 11.45 16.13
C ILE A 100 6.34 12.37 15.21
N TYR A 101 7.58 12.00 14.90
CA TYR A 101 8.46 12.71 13.96
C TYR A 101 7.79 12.86 12.59
N ALA A 102 7.31 11.77 12.00
CA ALA A 102 6.61 11.81 10.72
C ALA A 102 5.41 12.77 10.77
N LYS A 103 4.56 12.65 11.80
CA LYS A 103 3.35 13.47 11.93
C LYS A 103 3.68 14.96 12.07
N ILE A 104 4.60 15.31 12.97
CA ILE A 104 4.98 16.69 13.25
C ILE A 104 5.60 17.34 12.01
N LEU A 105 6.48 16.63 11.28
CA LEU A 105 7.09 17.16 10.06
C LEU A 105 6.06 17.41 8.95
N VAL A 106 5.16 16.45 8.70
CA VAL A 106 4.15 16.59 7.63
C VAL A 106 3.10 17.65 7.99
N MET A 107 2.69 17.76 9.26
CA MET A 107 1.81 18.84 9.72
C MET A 107 2.48 20.21 9.57
N LYS A 108 3.74 20.37 10.01
CA LYS A 108 4.47 21.63 9.84
C LYS A 108 4.58 22.04 8.37
N MET A 109 4.85 21.08 7.47
CA MET A 109 4.83 21.36 6.04
C MET A 109 3.46 21.88 5.59
N LYS A 110 2.35 21.30 6.05
CA LYS A 110 1.00 21.77 5.70
C LYS A 110 0.76 23.20 6.18
N ASP A 111 1.17 23.51 7.41
CA ASP A 111 0.98 24.83 8.01
C ASP A 111 1.77 25.91 7.23
N LEU A 112 3.05 25.64 6.92
CA LEU A 112 3.88 26.56 6.12
C LEU A 112 3.33 26.80 4.70
N LEU A 113 2.65 25.80 4.12
CA LEU A 113 1.98 25.95 2.83
C LEU A 113 0.71 26.81 2.94
N PHE A 114 -0.06 26.61 4.00
CA PHE A 114 -1.31 27.31 4.21
C PHE A 114 -1.12 28.78 4.60
N GLU A 115 -0.08 29.07 5.40
CA GLU A 115 0.30 30.43 5.83
C GLU A 115 0.85 31.29 4.68
N GLY A 116 1.03 30.72 3.48
CA GLY A 116 1.50 31.45 2.30
C GLY A 116 3.00 31.75 2.31
N SER A 117 3.75 31.23 3.30
CA SER A 117 5.20 31.36 3.42
C SER A 117 5.97 30.67 2.30
N LEU A 118 5.31 29.83 1.50
CA LEU A 118 5.87 29.05 0.41
C LEU A 118 5.27 29.46 -0.94
N SER A 119 6.00 30.25 -1.73
CA SER A 119 5.55 30.71 -3.05
C SER A 119 5.52 29.60 -4.12
N CYS A 120 6.38 28.57 -3.98
CA CYS A 120 6.57 27.53 -5.00
C CYS A 120 5.70 26.26 -4.80
N ALA A 121 5.02 26.12 -3.68
CA ALA A 121 4.56 24.81 -3.23
C ALA A 121 3.05 24.52 -3.44
N TYR A 122 2.42 25.29 -4.34
CA TYR A 122 1.13 24.94 -4.96
C TYR A 122 1.13 23.56 -5.67
N GLY A 123 2.28 22.88 -5.77
CA GLY A 123 2.47 21.63 -6.51
C GLY A 123 2.48 20.32 -5.72
N ILE A 124 2.67 20.29 -4.39
CA ILE A 124 2.82 19.01 -3.66
C ILE A 124 1.46 18.46 -3.20
N ARG A 125 0.68 18.02 -4.19
CA ARG A 125 -0.67 17.47 -3.97
C ARG A 125 -0.69 16.20 -3.12
N SER A 126 0.44 15.48 -3.05
CA SER A 126 0.61 14.25 -2.26
C SER A 126 0.71 14.49 -0.75
N LEU A 127 0.84 15.73 -0.29
CA LEU A 127 0.96 16.02 1.14
C LEU A 127 -0.27 15.57 1.93
N SER A 128 -1.47 15.84 1.42
CA SER A 128 -2.73 15.39 2.05
C SER A 128 -2.80 13.87 2.15
N TRP A 129 -2.23 13.15 1.17
CA TRP A 129 -2.20 11.71 1.18
C TRP A 129 -1.27 11.15 2.28
N TRP A 130 -0.08 11.74 2.42
CA TRP A 130 0.84 11.38 3.51
C TRP A 130 0.29 11.76 4.89
N LEU A 131 -0.42 12.90 5.00
CA LEU A 131 -1.16 13.29 6.21
C LEU A 131 -2.26 12.28 6.56
N ALA A 132 -3.01 11.80 5.57
CA ALA A 132 -4.02 10.77 5.77
C ALA A 132 -3.36 9.48 6.29
N ARG A 133 -2.28 9.02 5.67
CA ARG A 133 -1.55 7.80 6.08
C ARG A 133 -0.99 7.88 7.51
N VAL A 134 -0.30 8.96 7.87
CA VAL A 134 0.25 9.10 9.23
C VAL A 134 -0.85 9.23 10.29
N THR A 135 -1.94 9.94 9.98
CA THR A 135 -3.08 10.09 10.89
C THR A 135 -3.84 8.77 11.04
N PHE A 136 -3.95 7.99 9.96
CA PHE A 136 -4.62 6.70 9.96
C PHE A 136 -3.82 5.69 10.77
N LEU A 137 -2.49 5.72 10.63
CA LEU A 137 -1.62 4.89 11.44
C LEU A 137 -1.66 5.26 12.92
N HIS A 138 -1.71 6.56 13.23
CA HIS A 138 -1.94 7.01 14.60
C HIS A 138 -3.25 6.46 15.16
N GLN A 139 -4.35 6.50 14.38
CA GLN A 139 -5.61 5.89 14.80
C GLN A 139 -5.48 4.37 15.04
N ARG A 140 -4.67 3.65 14.27
CA ARG A 140 -4.49 2.20 14.45
C ARG A 140 -3.69 1.81 15.69
N ILE A 141 -2.89 2.72 16.25
CA ILE A 141 -2.12 2.49 17.47
C ILE A 141 -2.99 2.71 18.71
N LEU A 142 -3.99 3.58 18.63
CA LEU A 142 -4.90 3.82 19.74
C LEU A 142 -5.85 2.64 19.94
N ASP A 143 -6.10 2.29 21.20
CA ASP A 143 -7.10 1.26 21.56
C ASP A 143 -8.52 1.66 21.11
N GLU A 144 -8.85 2.95 21.20
CA GLU A 144 -10.16 3.49 20.87
C GLU A 144 -10.16 4.41 19.65
N ARG A 145 -11.33 4.52 19.03
CA ARG A 145 -11.58 5.40 17.89
C ARG A 145 -11.69 6.85 18.34
N SER A 146 -10.81 7.70 17.82
CA SER A 146 -10.82 9.13 18.09
C SER A 146 -11.63 9.89 17.04
N SER A 147 -12.61 10.66 17.50
CA SER A 147 -13.42 11.55 16.65
C SER A 147 -12.62 12.73 16.11
N SER A 148 -11.62 13.23 16.85
CA SER A 148 -10.75 14.30 16.37
C SER A 148 -9.84 13.80 15.25
N LEU A 149 -9.31 12.58 15.37
CA LEU A 149 -8.56 11.94 14.28
C LEU A 149 -9.45 11.65 13.08
N PHE A 150 -10.71 11.24 13.31
CA PHE A 150 -11.67 11.02 12.22
C PHE A 150 -11.89 12.30 11.40
N ASN A 151 -12.12 13.43 12.07
CA ASN A 151 -12.33 14.70 11.40
C ASN A 151 -11.12 15.10 10.53
N LEU A 152 -9.90 14.94 11.05
CA LEU A 152 -8.68 15.19 10.28
C LEU A 152 -8.52 14.22 9.11
N LEU A 153 -8.75 12.93 9.35
CA LEU A 153 -8.70 11.89 8.33
C LEU A 153 -9.67 12.16 7.19
N HIS A 154 -10.90 12.56 7.51
CA HIS A 154 -11.90 12.89 6.51
C HIS A 154 -11.48 14.09 5.65
N VAL A 155 -10.92 15.14 6.27
CA VAL A 155 -10.39 16.31 5.54
C VAL A 155 -9.26 15.89 4.60
N PHE A 156 -8.25 15.19 5.11
CA PHE A 156 -7.07 14.80 4.32
C PHE A 156 -7.41 13.78 3.23
N THR A 157 -8.31 12.84 3.51
CA THR A 157 -8.76 11.83 2.53
C THR A 157 -9.59 12.49 1.44
N SER A 158 -10.47 13.43 1.78
CA SER A 158 -11.24 14.20 0.79
C SER A 158 -10.33 15.03 -0.11
N GLU A 159 -9.33 15.70 0.46
CA GLU A 159 -8.31 16.43 -0.30
C GLU A 159 -7.50 15.49 -1.22
N THR A 160 -7.14 14.30 -0.73
CA THR A 160 -6.45 13.27 -1.52
C THR A 160 -7.30 12.77 -2.69
N LEU A 161 -8.57 12.46 -2.46
CA LEU A 161 -9.51 12.03 -3.50
C LEU A 161 -9.77 13.15 -4.52
N ASN A 162 -9.76 14.40 -4.08
CA ASN A 162 -9.87 15.54 -4.98
C ASN A 162 -8.67 15.67 -5.91
N HIS A 163 -7.46 15.28 -5.48
CA HIS A 163 -6.26 15.32 -6.31
C HIS A 163 -6.04 14.06 -7.14
N PHE A 164 -6.42 12.88 -6.62
CA PHE A 164 -5.95 11.60 -7.16
C PHE A 164 -7.03 10.50 -7.19
N GLY A 165 -8.28 10.82 -6.87
CA GLY A 165 -9.38 9.85 -6.84
C GLY A 165 -9.89 9.40 -8.23
N THR A 166 -9.32 9.90 -9.33
CA THR A 166 -9.66 9.43 -10.67
C THR A 166 -8.41 9.31 -11.52
N LEU A 167 -8.45 8.40 -12.51
CA LEU A 167 -7.32 8.19 -13.43
C LEU A 167 -6.98 9.47 -14.19
N GLU A 168 -7.98 10.24 -14.61
CA GLU A 168 -7.78 11.54 -15.27
C GLU A 168 -6.94 12.49 -14.40
N LYS A 169 -7.27 12.62 -13.12
CA LYS A 169 -6.55 13.53 -12.22
C LYS A 169 -5.12 13.07 -11.95
N VAL A 170 -4.91 11.76 -11.77
CA VAL A 170 -3.58 11.17 -11.62
C VAL A 170 -2.73 11.40 -12.87
N THR A 171 -3.26 11.09 -14.05
CA THR A 171 -2.59 11.32 -15.33
C THR A 171 -2.34 12.81 -15.58
N SER A 172 -3.25 13.70 -15.16
CA SER A 172 -3.04 15.14 -15.29
C SER A 172 -1.86 15.67 -14.47
N TYR A 173 -1.54 15.00 -13.36
CA TYR A 173 -0.50 15.44 -12.43
C TYR A 173 0.88 14.88 -12.76
N TRP A 174 0.99 13.57 -13.04
CA TRP A 174 2.27 12.94 -13.38
C TRP A 174 2.53 12.82 -14.89
N GLY A 175 1.50 12.89 -15.73
CA GLY A 175 1.65 12.87 -17.19
C GLY A 175 2.45 11.66 -17.70
N ASN A 176 3.52 11.95 -18.44
CA ASN A 176 4.39 10.94 -19.06
C ASN A 176 5.32 10.22 -18.07
N ASP A 177 5.37 10.66 -16.81
CA ASP A 177 6.19 10.01 -15.79
C ASP A 177 5.56 8.70 -15.27
N LEU A 178 4.27 8.47 -15.55
CA LEU A 178 3.57 7.23 -15.20
C LEU A 178 3.85 6.13 -16.21
N ARG A 179 4.22 4.95 -15.71
CA ARG A 179 4.25 3.73 -16.53
C ARG A 179 2.84 3.20 -16.77
N ASN A 180 2.72 2.32 -17.76
CA ASN A 180 1.46 1.66 -18.08
C ASN A 180 0.88 0.95 -16.84
N GLY A 181 -0.35 1.28 -16.47
CA GLY A 181 -1.07 0.69 -15.34
C GLY A 181 -0.75 1.32 -13.96
N GLU A 182 0.30 2.13 -13.82
CA GLU A 182 0.62 2.78 -12.52
C GLU A 182 -0.46 3.76 -12.10
N GLY A 183 -1.01 4.53 -13.05
CA GLY A 183 -2.09 5.48 -12.75
C GLY A 183 -3.32 4.77 -12.18
N SER A 184 -3.73 3.66 -12.80
CA SER A 184 -4.84 2.82 -12.32
C SER A 184 -4.55 2.20 -10.95
N THR A 185 -3.34 1.67 -10.77
CA THR A 185 -2.87 1.11 -9.49
C THR A 185 -2.95 2.16 -8.38
N LEU A 186 -2.52 3.39 -8.66
CA LEU A 186 -2.53 4.48 -7.70
C LEU A 186 -3.96 4.84 -7.28
N VAL A 187 -4.88 4.99 -8.24
CA VAL A 187 -6.30 5.26 -7.97
C VAL A 187 -6.90 4.15 -7.10
N SER A 188 -6.59 2.88 -7.40
CA SER A 188 -7.02 1.75 -6.58
C SER A 188 -6.49 1.83 -5.15
N VAL A 189 -5.20 2.13 -4.95
CA VAL A 189 -4.60 2.28 -3.61
C VAL A 189 -5.31 3.39 -2.84
N ILE A 190 -5.53 4.55 -3.45
CA ILE A 190 -6.19 5.68 -2.79
C ILE A 190 -7.60 5.33 -2.34
N HIS A 191 -8.37 4.65 -3.19
CA HIS A 191 -9.70 4.19 -2.83
C HIS A 191 -9.69 3.07 -1.78
N LEU A 192 -8.73 2.14 -1.82
CA LEU A 192 -8.56 1.16 -0.76
C LEU A 192 -8.27 1.84 0.58
N GLU A 193 -7.34 2.79 0.63
CA GLU A 193 -7.02 3.52 1.86
C GLU A 193 -8.21 4.32 2.39
N ALA A 194 -8.98 4.99 1.52
CA ALA A 194 -10.21 5.67 1.90
C ALA A 194 -11.26 4.69 2.45
N GLY A 195 -11.43 3.53 1.81
CA GLY A 195 -12.34 2.50 2.27
C GLY A 195 -11.91 1.87 3.61
N MET A 196 -10.60 1.66 3.81
CA MET A 196 -10.03 1.19 5.08
C MET A 196 -10.24 2.19 6.21
N MET A 197 -10.12 3.48 5.93
CA MET A 197 -10.47 4.54 6.86
C MET A 197 -11.94 4.44 7.28
N GLU A 198 -12.87 4.42 6.34
CA GLU A 198 -14.31 4.30 6.63
C GLU A 198 -14.64 2.99 7.37
N TYR A 199 -13.95 1.89 7.05
CA TYR A 199 -14.07 0.59 7.72
C TYR A 199 -13.76 0.69 9.22
N ILE A 200 -12.63 1.31 9.60
CA ILE A 200 -12.27 1.48 11.03
C ILE A 200 -13.36 2.24 11.78
N TYR A 201 -13.96 3.25 11.14
CA TYR A 201 -15.04 4.03 11.74
C TYR A 201 -16.44 3.40 11.56
N ALA A 202 -16.52 2.14 11.12
CA ALA A 202 -17.74 1.37 10.94
C ALA A 202 -18.76 2.01 9.97
N ARG A 203 -18.28 2.77 8.98
CA ARG A 203 -19.11 3.38 7.93
C ARG A 203 -19.17 2.46 6.70
N VAL A 204 -19.91 1.36 6.85
CA VAL A 204 -19.94 0.24 5.88
C VAL A 204 -20.35 0.67 4.47
N ASP A 205 -21.36 1.55 4.33
CA ASP A 205 -21.80 1.99 3.01
C ASP A 205 -20.74 2.82 2.27
N SER A 206 -20.06 3.73 2.98
CA SER A 206 -18.98 4.54 2.41
C SER A 206 -17.77 3.68 2.06
N CYS A 207 -17.44 2.74 2.95
CA CYS A 207 -16.40 1.73 2.73
C CYS A 207 -16.66 0.93 1.44
N ARG A 208 -17.90 0.46 1.25
CA ARG A 208 -18.30 -0.31 0.07
C ARG A 208 -18.10 0.49 -1.22
N LEU A 209 -18.56 1.75 -1.27
CA LEU A 209 -18.40 2.61 -2.45
C LEU A 209 -16.93 2.83 -2.83
N HIS A 210 -16.06 2.99 -1.83
CA HIS A 210 -14.62 3.10 -2.07
C HIS A 210 -14.02 1.79 -2.57
N PHE A 211 -14.37 0.64 -2.01
CA PHE A 211 -13.87 -0.64 -2.51
C PHE A 211 -14.38 -0.98 -3.92
N GLU A 212 -15.61 -0.59 -4.27
CA GLU A 212 -16.13 -0.69 -5.65
C GLU A 212 -15.34 0.21 -6.62
N SER A 213 -14.97 1.41 -6.17
CA SER A 213 -14.13 2.32 -6.97
C SER A 213 -12.71 1.76 -7.14
N ALA A 214 -12.15 1.15 -6.10
CA ALA A 214 -10.84 0.49 -6.17
C ALA A 214 -10.84 -0.73 -7.11
N GLU A 215 -11.91 -1.54 -7.06
CA GLU A 215 -12.18 -2.66 -7.95
C GLU A 215 -12.24 -2.22 -9.42
N ALA A 216 -13.02 -1.18 -9.71
CA ALA A 216 -13.11 -0.61 -11.05
C ALA A 216 -11.76 -0.08 -11.56
N ALA A 217 -11.01 0.62 -10.72
CA ALA A 217 -9.68 1.13 -11.08
C ALA A 217 -8.65 0.01 -11.27
N ALA A 218 -8.75 -1.10 -10.51
CA ALA A 218 -7.86 -2.26 -10.65
C ALA A 218 -8.19 -3.11 -11.88
N GLY A 219 -9.27 -2.77 -12.61
CA GLY A 219 -9.70 -3.48 -13.80
C GLY A 219 -10.17 -4.91 -13.52
N VAL A 220 -10.65 -5.17 -12.31
CA VAL A 220 -11.18 -6.49 -11.93
C VAL A 220 -12.66 -6.39 -11.65
N LYS A 221 -13.40 -7.45 -11.98
CA LYS A 221 -14.78 -7.63 -11.54
C LYS A 221 -14.88 -8.94 -10.79
N LEU A 222 -15.22 -8.85 -9.51
CA LEU A 222 -15.24 -9.98 -8.60
C LEU A 222 -16.66 -10.59 -8.53
N SER A 223 -16.75 -11.91 -8.66
CA SER A 223 -18.01 -12.64 -8.46
C SER A 223 -17.73 -14.04 -7.93
N VAL A 224 -18.58 -14.54 -7.02
CA VAL A 224 -18.44 -15.90 -6.49
C VAL A 224 -19.38 -16.84 -7.24
N THR A 225 -18.87 -18.01 -7.62
CA THR A 225 -19.63 -19.03 -8.35
C THR A 225 -19.39 -20.43 -7.77
N GLY A 226 -20.30 -21.37 -8.05
CA GLY A 226 -20.18 -22.76 -7.64
C GLY A 226 -19.55 -23.62 -8.73
N VAL A 227 -18.48 -24.35 -8.40
CA VAL A 227 -17.76 -25.28 -9.31
C VAL A 227 -17.56 -26.62 -8.61
N LEU A 228 -17.56 -27.73 -9.36
CA LEU A 228 -17.26 -29.05 -8.80
C LEU A 228 -15.76 -29.20 -8.52
N GLY A 229 -15.41 -29.70 -7.33
CA GLY A 229 -14.02 -29.93 -6.95
C GLY A 229 -13.85 -30.89 -5.76
N PHE A 230 -12.59 -31.19 -5.47
CA PHE A 230 -12.16 -32.08 -4.39
C PHE A 230 -11.44 -31.27 -3.32
N ARG A 231 -11.79 -31.50 -2.04
CA ARG A 231 -11.07 -30.91 -0.89
C ARG A 231 -10.17 -31.89 -0.17
N THR A 232 -10.28 -33.19 -0.45
CA THR A 232 -9.37 -34.19 0.10
C THR A 232 -8.82 -35.10 -0.98
N ILE A 233 -7.61 -35.62 -0.74
CA ILE A 233 -6.90 -36.48 -1.69
C ILE A 233 -7.61 -37.82 -1.96
N HIS A 234 -8.45 -38.27 -1.03
CA HIS A 234 -9.18 -39.55 -1.09
C HIS A 234 -10.68 -39.38 -1.40
N GLN A 235 -11.15 -38.16 -1.66
CA GLN A 235 -12.54 -37.91 -2.02
C GLN A 235 -12.84 -38.52 -3.40
N VAL A 236 -13.82 -39.42 -3.45
CA VAL A 236 -14.19 -40.17 -4.67
C VAL A 236 -15.08 -39.36 -5.60
N GLU A 237 -16.07 -38.65 -5.07
CA GLU A 237 -17.03 -37.85 -5.84
C GLU A 237 -16.77 -36.36 -5.67
N PRO A 238 -16.73 -35.56 -6.74
CA PRO A 238 -16.55 -34.12 -6.63
C PRO A 238 -17.76 -33.46 -5.97
N LYS A 239 -17.51 -32.44 -5.14
CA LYS A 239 -18.54 -31.67 -4.44
C LYS A 239 -18.52 -30.22 -4.93
N ALA A 240 -19.66 -29.55 -4.82
CA ALA A 240 -19.73 -28.11 -5.10
C ALA A 240 -18.80 -27.33 -4.16
N GLN A 241 -17.93 -26.51 -4.74
CA GLN A 241 -17.01 -25.59 -4.11
C GLN A 241 -17.38 -24.18 -4.56
N MET A 242 -17.29 -23.21 -3.65
CA MET A 242 -17.42 -21.80 -4.01
C MET A 242 -16.06 -21.29 -4.44
N VAL A 243 -15.98 -20.67 -5.61
CA VAL A 243 -14.75 -20.15 -6.20
C VAL A 243 -14.95 -18.70 -6.57
N LEU A 244 -13.94 -17.87 -6.32
CA LEU A 244 -13.93 -16.48 -6.78
C LEU A 244 -13.52 -16.43 -8.25
N LEU A 245 -14.39 -15.86 -9.08
CA LEU A 245 -14.10 -15.48 -10.45
C LEU A 245 -13.67 -14.01 -10.47
N ALA A 246 -12.43 -13.77 -10.90
CA ALA A 246 -11.88 -12.43 -11.12
C ALA A 246 -11.77 -12.17 -12.62
N ASN A 247 -12.73 -11.43 -13.18
CA ASN A 247 -12.67 -11.06 -14.59
C ASN A 247 -11.81 -9.81 -14.76
N THR A 248 -10.64 -9.93 -15.38
CA THR A 248 -9.79 -8.79 -15.73
C THR A 248 -10.24 -8.17 -17.04
N THR A 249 -10.41 -6.86 -17.07
CA THR A 249 -10.85 -6.13 -18.27
C THR A 249 -9.75 -5.92 -19.32
N SER A 250 -8.65 -6.68 -19.27
CA SER A 250 -7.53 -6.51 -20.18
C SER A 250 -7.93 -6.84 -21.63
N SER A 251 -8.06 -5.79 -22.45
CA SER A 251 -8.08 -5.93 -23.90
C SER A 251 -6.70 -6.38 -24.36
N LYS A 252 -6.63 -7.55 -25.02
CA LYS A 252 -5.39 -8.08 -25.62
C LYS A 252 -4.81 -7.06 -26.59
N SER A 253 -3.69 -6.43 -26.22
CA SER A 253 -2.77 -5.81 -27.16
C SER A 253 -1.43 -6.52 -27.01
N GLY A 254 -1.08 -7.31 -28.02
CA GLY A 254 0.15 -8.10 -28.04
C GLY A 254 1.38 -7.19 -28.04
N ALA A 255 2.16 -7.26 -26.96
CA ALA A 255 3.57 -6.88 -26.96
C ALA A 255 4.29 -7.69 -25.88
N LEU A 256 5.08 -8.65 -26.35
CA LEU A 256 6.00 -9.45 -25.56
C LEU A 256 7.02 -8.50 -24.90
N CYS A 257 7.01 -8.38 -23.57
CA CYS A 257 8.11 -7.76 -22.83
C CYS A 257 8.30 -8.47 -21.49
N SER A 258 9.37 -9.25 -21.42
CA SER A 258 9.93 -9.83 -20.21
C SER A 258 10.34 -8.71 -19.25
N SER A 259 9.80 -8.68 -18.04
CA SER A 259 10.31 -7.83 -16.97
C SER A 259 10.90 -8.70 -15.88
N GLU A 260 12.22 -8.62 -15.74
CA GLU A 260 12.98 -9.18 -14.63
C GLU A 260 12.56 -8.47 -13.33
N SER A 261 12.24 -9.25 -12.31
CA SER A 261 12.10 -8.80 -10.93
C SER A 261 13.29 -9.33 -10.12
N PRO A 262 13.93 -8.53 -9.26
CA PRO A 262 15.05 -8.99 -8.44
C PRO A 262 14.53 -9.91 -7.32
N GLY A 263 14.77 -11.21 -7.47
CA GLY A 263 14.37 -12.22 -6.49
C GLY A 263 15.21 -12.19 -5.20
N PRO A 264 14.71 -12.79 -4.11
CA PRO A 264 15.44 -12.90 -2.85
C PRO A 264 16.56 -13.95 -2.97
N HIS A 265 17.78 -13.56 -2.59
CA HIS A 265 18.97 -14.43 -2.57
C HIS A 265 18.75 -15.67 -1.68
N ARG A 266 18.71 -16.86 -2.29
CA ARG A 266 18.99 -18.13 -1.60
C ARG A 266 20.40 -18.59 -1.92
N TYR A 267 21.14 -18.95 -0.88
CA TYR A 267 22.49 -19.50 -0.93
C TYR A 267 22.55 -20.78 -1.77
N ASN A 268 23.55 -20.85 -2.66
CA ASN A 268 23.86 -22.01 -3.49
C ASN A 268 24.37 -23.20 -2.66
N SER A 269 23.79 -24.37 -2.85
CA SER A 269 24.52 -25.63 -2.72
C SER A 269 24.34 -26.46 -3.99
N ILE A 270 25.47 -27.00 -4.45
CA ILE A 270 25.73 -27.49 -5.80
C ILE A 270 25.33 -28.96 -5.92
N GLY A 271 24.54 -29.24 -6.96
CA GLY A 271 24.63 -30.46 -7.78
C GLY A 271 23.74 -31.63 -7.39
N ARG A 272 22.74 -31.95 -8.23
CA ARG A 272 22.70 -33.17 -9.06
C ARG A 272 21.46 -33.21 -9.97
N ASN A 273 21.67 -33.71 -11.19
CA ASN A 273 20.79 -33.70 -12.35
C ASN A 273 19.43 -34.40 -12.19
N ASP A 274 18.47 -33.94 -13.00
CA ASP A 274 17.35 -34.64 -13.66
C ASP A 274 16.72 -35.86 -12.97
N ILE A 275 15.44 -35.72 -12.58
CA ILE A 275 14.30 -36.59 -12.91
C ILE A 275 13.16 -36.36 -11.88
N SER A 276 11.93 -36.28 -12.41
CA SER A 276 10.61 -36.39 -11.77
C SER A 276 9.92 -35.10 -11.27
N LYS A 277 8.71 -34.92 -11.79
CA LYS A 277 7.64 -34.07 -11.26
C LYS A 277 7.27 -34.59 -9.86
N HIS A 278 7.67 -33.89 -8.81
CA HIS A 278 7.08 -34.03 -7.49
C HIS A 278 6.73 -32.63 -6.95
N PRO A 279 5.52 -32.42 -6.37
CA PRO A 279 5.17 -31.16 -5.74
C PRO A 279 6.06 -30.93 -4.52
N SER A 280 6.43 -29.69 -4.29
CA SER A 280 7.27 -29.24 -3.17
C SER A 280 6.80 -29.79 -1.82
N GLU A 281 7.65 -30.59 -1.18
CA GLU A 281 7.51 -31.05 0.20
C GLU A 281 7.68 -29.88 1.18
N SER A 282 6.60 -29.53 1.88
CA SER A 282 6.62 -29.32 3.35
C SER A 282 5.19 -29.11 3.91
N HIS A 283 4.30 -30.10 3.78
CA HIS A 283 3.13 -30.32 4.65
C HIS A 283 2.62 -31.76 4.48
N GLU A 284 3.47 -32.76 4.72
CA GLU A 284 3.17 -34.20 4.56
C GLU A 284 2.25 -34.81 5.64
N ALA A 285 1.24 -34.09 6.14
CA ALA A 285 0.36 -34.63 7.19
C ALA A 285 -1.11 -34.21 7.11
N SER A 286 -1.57 -33.58 6.01
CA SER A 286 -2.98 -33.23 5.84
C SER A 286 -3.53 -33.84 4.56
N ASP A 287 -4.54 -34.70 4.72
CA ASP A 287 -5.33 -35.20 3.60
C ASP A 287 -6.27 -34.12 3.02
N ILE A 288 -6.37 -32.96 3.67
CA ILE A 288 -7.17 -31.80 3.26
C ILE A 288 -6.31 -30.82 2.48
N LEU A 289 -6.76 -30.48 1.27
CA LEU A 289 -6.14 -29.50 0.38
C LEU A 289 -6.44 -28.07 0.86
N LEU A 290 -5.43 -27.19 0.85
CA LEU A 290 -5.59 -25.77 1.16
C LEU A 290 -6.44 -25.05 0.10
N THR A 291 -6.13 -25.30 -1.18
CA THR A 291 -6.94 -24.87 -2.31
C THR A 291 -7.67 -26.09 -2.89
N PRO A 292 -8.99 -26.03 -3.13
CA PRO A 292 -9.71 -27.16 -3.72
C PRO A 292 -9.18 -27.45 -5.13
N ARG A 293 -9.00 -28.74 -5.44
CA ARG A 293 -8.69 -29.17 -6.81
C ARG A 293 -9.99 -29.18 -7.61
N LEU A 294 -10.13 -28.28 -8.58
CA LEU A 294 -11.31 -28.16 -9.41
C LEU A 294 -11.33 -29.25 -10.50
N VAL A 295 -12.53 -29.65 -10.91
CA VAL A 295 -12.73 -30.55 -12.06
C VAL A 295 -12.55 -29.74 -13.34
N GLU A 296 -11.64 -30.15 -14.22
CA GLU A 296 -11.47 -29.53 -15.54
C GLU A 296 -12.65 -29.93 -16.45
N ASN A 297 -13.35 -28.94 -17.01
CA ASN A 297 -14.40 -29.20 -17.99
C ASN A 297 -13.75 -29.39 -19.38
N GLU A 298 -13.62 -30.63 -19.86
CA GLU A 298 -13.10 -30.96 -21.21
C GLU A 298 -14.08 -30.61 -22.37
N SER A 299 -15.13 -29.83 -22.14
CA SER A 299 -16.15 -29.54 -23.15
C SER A 299 -16.56 -28.08 -23.16
N GLU A 300 -15.84 -27.26 -23.92
CA GLU A 300 -16.40 -26.14 -24.71
C GLU A 300 -15.32 -25.57 -25.66
N SER A 301 -15.19 -26.17 -26.84
CA SER A 301 -14.57 -25.47 -27.97
C SER A 301 -15.54 -24.39 -28.46
N GLY A 302 -15.45 -23.18 -27.92
CA GLY A 302 -16.19 -22.04 -28.44
C GLY A 302 -16.48 -20.97 -27.39
N VAL A 303 -15.77 -19.85 -27.53
CA VAL A 303 -15.94 -18.61 -26.75
C VAL A 303 -15.38 -18.68 -25.32
N ILE A 304 -14.06 -18.64 -25.22
CA ILE A 304 -13.33 -18.31 -23.99
C ILE A 304 -13.80 -16.92 -23.54
N SER A 305 -14.58 -16.85 -22.46
CA SER A 305 -14.61 -15.65 -21.63
C SER A 305 -13.25 -15.60 -20.92
N ASP A 306 -12.50 -14.52 -21.15
CA ASP A 306 -11.16 -14.23 -20.61
C ASP A 306 -11.22 -13.96 -19.07
N GLY A 307 -11.96 -14.79 -18.33
CA GLY A 307 -11.99 -14.74 -16.87
C GLY A 307 -10.82 -15.53 -16.31
N ILE A 308 -10.03 -14.92 -15.42
CA ILE A 308 -9.01 -15.62 -14.65
C ILE A 308 -9.75 -16.63 -13.77
N GLN A 309 -9.73 -17.90 -14.19
CA GLN A 309 -10.05 -19.01 -13.31
C GLN A 309 -8.84 -19.21 -12.41
N VAL A 310 -8.90 -18.68 -11.19
CA VAL A 310 -7.91 -18.99 -10.16
C VAL A 310 -8.16 -20.43 -9.71
N GLY A 311 -7.52 -21.38 -10.38
CA GLY A 311 -7.69 -22.82 -10.12
C GLY A 311 -7.46 -23.76 -11.32
N GLY A 312 -7.18 -23.24 -12.52
CA GLY A 312 -6.86 -24.05 -13.70
C GLY A 312 -5.68 -23.45 -14.48
N THR A 313 -4.80 -24.32 -14.98
CA THR A 313 -3.51 -23.98 -15.61
C THR A 313 -3.55 -22.81 -16.61
N ALA A 314 -2.62 -21.86 -16.43
CA ALA A 314 -2.25 -20.75 -17.32
C ALA A 314 -3.09 -19.46 -17.29
N ALA A 315 -3.54 -19.01 -16.11
CA ALA A 315 -3.92 -17.61 -15.91
C ALA A 315 -2.74 -16.78 -15.39
N ASP A 316 -2.57 -15.55 -15.87
CA ASP A 316 -1.54 -14.63 -15.35
C ASP A 316 -1.75 -14.41 -13.84
N PRO A 317 -0.67 -14.39 -13.04
CA PRO A 317 -0.78 -14.22 -11.59
C PRO A 317 -1.42 -12.85 -11.26
N LEU A 318 -2.32 -12.85 -10.27
CA LEU A 318 -2.97 -11.62 -9.79
C LEU A 318 -1.91 -10.62 -9.30
N SER A 319 -2.00 -9.37 -9.76
CA SER A 319 -1.14 -8.30 -9.26
C SER A 319 -1.43 -8.00 -7.78
N ALA A 320 -0.45 -7.43 -7.07
CA ALA A 320 -0.59 -7.10 -5.65
C ALA A 320 -1.81 -6.20 -5.36
N ILE A 321 -2.13 -5.27 -6.26
CA ILE A 321 -3.29 -4.39 -6.10
C ILE A 321 -4.62 -5.13 -6.27
N GLN A 322 -4.68 -6.11 -7.18
CA GLN A 322 -5.86 -6.95 -7.36
C GLN A 322 -6.07 -7.85 -6.15
N GLN A 323 -5.00 -8.45 -5.61
CA GLN A 323 -5.05 -9.21 -4.36
C GLN A 323 -5.55 -8.33 -3.20
N ALA A 324 -5.07 -7.08 -3.09
CA ALA A 324 -5.53 -6.15 -2.07
C ALA A 324 -7.03 -5.80 -2.20
N VAL A 325 -7.54 -5.63 -3.43
CA VAL A 325 -8.98 -5.45 -3.70
C VAL A 325 -9.80 -6.68 -3.29
N ILE A 326 -9.30 -7.89 -3.55
CA ILE A 326 -9.94 -9.13 -3.12
C ILE A 326 -10.01 -9.21 -1.59
N LEU A 327 -8.92 -8.93 -0.89
CA LEU A 327 -8.91 -8.89 0.59
C LEU A 327 -9.87 -7.82 1.15
N ALA A 328 -10.01 -6.69 0.48
CA ALA A 328 -10.94 -5.64 0.89
C ALA A 328 -12.41 -6.13 0.90
N LYS A 329 -12.77 -7.08 0.02
CA LYS A 329 -14.10 -7.72 0.08
C LYS A 329 -14.29 -8.57 1.33
N CYS A 330 -13.25 -9.27 1.79
CA CYS A 330 -13.31 -10.00 3.06
C CYS A 330 -13.66 -9.06 4.22
N LEU A 331 -13.06 -7.87 4.27
CA LEU A 331 -13.37 -6.87 5.29
C LEU A 331 -14.84 -6.41 5.25
N LEU A 332 -15.41 -6.23 4.06
CA LEU A 332 -16.85 -5.92 3.97
C LEU A 332 -17.72 -7.06 4.50
N ILE A 333 -17.40 -8.30 4.16
CA ILE A 333 -18.13 -9.47 4.69
C ILE A 333 -18.02 -9.47 6.22
N GLU A 334 -16.82 -9.24 6.78
CA GLU A 334 -16.57 -9.21 8.22
C GLU A 334 -17.49 -8.24 8.97
N LYS A 335 -17.71 -7.05 8.39
CA LYS A 335 -18.52 -5.99 9.01
C LYS A 335 -20.00 -6.05 8.68
N SER A 336 -20.38 -6.70 7.59
CA SER A 336 -21.77 -6.73 7.12
C SER A 336 -22.53 -7.98 7.58
N THR A 337 -21.83 -9.06 7.94
CA THR A 337 -22.44 -10.30 8.36
C THR A 337 -22.30 -10.57 9.86
N ARG A 338 -23.11 -11.51 10.35
CA ARG A 338 -23.04 -11.92 11.76
C ARG A 338 -21.73 -12.65 11.98
N HIS A 339 -21.16 -12.50 13.17
CA HIS A 339 -19.93 -13.20 13.55
C HIS A 339 -20.28 -14.66 13.89
N ASP A 340 -20.62 -15.43 12.86
CA ASP A 340 -20.93 -16.86 12.93
C ASP A 340 -20.05 -17.65 11.95
N ASP A 341 -20.22 -18.97 11.94
CA ASP A 341 -19.45 -19.85 11.05
C ASP A 341 -19.73 -19.57 9.57
N MET A 342 -20.88 -18.98 9.21
CA MET A 342 -21.25 -18.68 7.83
C MET A 342 -20.34 -17.61 7.24
N GLN A 343 -19.96 -16.61 8.03
CA GLN A 343 -19.03 -15.56 7.63
C GLN A 343 -17.70 -16.12 7.11
N ARG A 344 -17.16 -17.16 7.77
CA ARG A 344 -15.92 -17.81 7.33
C ARG A 344 -16.08 -18.49 5.97
N TRP A 345 -17.21 -19.15 5.75
CA TRP A 345 -17.53 -19.79 4.48
C TRP A 345 -17.74 -18.79 3.34
N GLU A 346 -18.28 -17.60 3.63
CA GLU A 346 -18.44 -16.52 2.65
C GLU A 346 -17.11 -15.88 2.24
N MET A 347 -16.14 -15.78 3.17
CA MET A 347 -14.80 -15.25 2.89
C MET A 347 -13.87 -16.25 2.19
N ALA A 348 -14.07 -17.56 2.42
CA ALA A 348 -13.16 -18.61 1.94
C ALA A 348 -12.80 -18.49 0.43
N PRO A 349 -13.74 -18.26 -0.50
CA PRO A 349 -13.42 -18.16 -1.93
C PRO A 349 -12.47 -17.00 -2.25
N TYR A 350 -12.51 -15.91 -1.48
CA TYR A 350 -11.66 -14.75 -1.67
C TYR A 350 -10.25 -14.98 -1.13
N ILE A 351 -10.12 -15.66 0.00
CA ILE A 351 -8.83 -16.01 0.61
C ILE A 351 -8.10 -17.04 -0.26
N GLU A 352 -8.80 -18.11 -0.66
CA GLU A 352 -8.26 -19.18 -1.50
C GLU A 352 -7.75 -18.65 -2.85
N ALA A 353 -8.34 -17.58 -3.38
CA ALA A 353 -7.94 -16.96 -4.65
C ALA A 353 -6.60 -16.18 -4.59
N ILE A 354 -6.06 -15.90 -3.39
CA ILE A 354 -4.80 -15.16 -3.24
C ILE A 354 -3.63 -16.12 -2.98
N ASP A 355 -3.89 -17.26 -2.33
CA ASP A 355 -2.90 -18.28 -1.97
C ASP A 355 -2.63 -19.32 -3.08
N SER A 356 -3.22 -19.15 -4.27
CA SER A 356 -3.20 -20.12 -5.38
C SER A 356 -2.19 -19.85 -6.49
#